data_AF-A0ABD6EWK7-F1
#
_entry.id   AF-A0ABD6EWK7-F1
#
_cell.length_a   1.000
_cell.length_b   1.000
_cell.length_c   1.000
_cell.angle_alpha   90.00
_cell.angle_beta   90.00
_cell.angle_gamma   90.00
#
_symmetry.space_group_name_H-M   'P 1'
#
loop_
_entity.id
_entity.type
_entity.pdbx_description
1 polymer ?
#
loop_
_entity_poly.entity_id
_entity_poly.type
_entity_poly.pdbx_seq_one_letter_code
_entity_poly.pdbx_strand_id
1 'polypeptide(L)'
;MLSVTKAVDLNSTKLKRPKVFLKIAPDLVDSDKKDIAKIALDKQYGVDGLIVSNTTISRPDTLLSSFKAESGGLSGKPLKDLSTECIREMYKYVQSAIFSFFSSL
;
A
#
# COMPACT_ATOMS: atom_id res chain seq x y z
N MET A 1 -47.50 -10.05 -21.34
CA MET A 1 -47.08 -9.49 -20.05
C MET A 1 -46.54 -10.64 -19.21
N LEU A 2 -45.26 -10.98 -19.37
CA LEU A 2 -44.62 -12.10 -18.67
C LEU A 2 -44.08 -11.58 -17.33
N SER A 3 -44.60 -12.12 -16.23
CA SER A 3 -44.16 -11.84 -14.87
C SER A 3 -42.75 -12.38 -14.66
N VAL A 4 -41.74 -11.51 -14.72
CA VAL A 4 -40.36 -11.88 -14.38
C VAL A 4 -40.17 -11.76 -12.88
N THR A 5 -40.84 -12.63 -12.14
CA THR A 5 -40.57 -12.87 -10.72
C THR A 5 -39.37 -13.83 -10.62
N LYS A 6 -38.20 -13.38 -11.06
CA LYS A 6 -36.93 -13.93 -10.56
C LYS A 6 -36.50 -13.02 -9.42
N ALA A 7 -37.16 -13.18 -8.29
CA ALA A 7 -36.60 -12.75 -7.03
C ALA A 7 -35.28 -13.53 -6.89
N VAL A 8 -34.17 -12.86 -7.17
CA VAL A 8 -32.85 -13.33 -6.82
C VAL A 8 -32.91 -13.61 -5.33
N ASP A 9 -32.72 -14.87 -4.96
CA ASP A 9 -32.71 -15.32 -3.59
C ASP A 9 -31.55 -14.62 -2.85
N LEU A 10 -31.85 -13.49 -2.22
CA LEU A 10 -30.90 -12.63 -1.51
C LEU A 10 -30.31 -13.31 -0.26
N ASN A 11 -30.77 -14.52 0.08
CA ASN A 11 -30.38 -15.24 1.29
C ASN A 11 -29.20 -16.22 1.12
N SER A 12 -28.58 -16.33 -0.07
CA SER A 12 -27.54 -17.35 -0.34
C SER A 12 -26.12 -16.82 -0.63
N THR A 13 -25.88 -15.50 -0.66
CA THR A 13 -24.51 -14.98 -0.81
C THR A 13 -24.18 -13.92 0.23
N LYS A 14 -23.61 -14.36 1.35
CA LYS A 14 -22.89 -13.47 2.26
C LYS A 14 -21.69 -12.90 1.48
N LEU A 15 -21.87 -11.76 0.81
CA LEU A 15 -20.82 -11.11 0.04
C LEU A 15 -19.59 -10.94 0.96
N LYS A 16 -18.45 -11.53 0.59
CA LYS A 16 -17.21 -11.34 1.34
C LYS A 16 -16.87 -9.85 1.32
N ARG A 17 -16.57 -9.27 2.48
CA ARG A 17 -16.19 -7.85 2.55
C ARG A 17 -14.99 -7.59 1.63
N PRO A 18 -14.92 -6.41 0.97
CA PRO A 18 -13.74 -6.03 0.21
C PRO A 18 -12.49 -6.10 1.08
N LYS A 19 -11.37 -6.46 0.44
CA LYS A 19 -10.05 -6.43 1.09
C LYS A 19 -9.62 -4.98 1.25
N VAL A 20 -9.17 -4.63 2.44
CA VAL A 20 -8.73 -3.28 2.79
C VAL A 20 -7.21 -3.27 2.93
N PHE A 21 -6.55 -2.38 2.20
CA PHE A 21 -5.09 -2.24 2.24
C PHE A 21 -4.69 -0.86 2.73
N LEU A 22 -3.60 -0.80 3.50
CA LEU A 22 -2.97 0.45 3.90
C LEU A 22 -1.75 0.73 3.01
N LYS A 23 -1.78 1.83 2.25
CA LYS A 23 -0.64 2.26 1.43
C LYS A 23 0.25 3.21 2.22
N ILE A 24 1.54 2.90 2.31
CA ILE A 24 2.50 3.67 3.13
C ILE A 24 3.54 4.38 2.27
N ALA A 25 4.03 5.51 2.76
CA ALA A 25 5.18 6.19 2.17
C ALA A 25 6.48 5.44 2.52
N PRO A 26 7.55 5.58 1.71
CA PRO A 26 8.84 5.00 2.02
C PRO A 26 9.64 5.82 3.05
N ASP A 27 9.31 7.10 3.22
CA ASP A 27 9.99 8.06 4.11
C ASP A 27 9.51 7.96 5.56
N LEU A 28 9.62 6.76 6.15
CA LEU A 28 9.19 6.49 7.52
C LEU A 28 10.40 6.17 8.41
N VAL A 29 10.38 6.67 9.64
CA VAL A 29 11.32 6.24 10.67
C VAL A 29 10.92 4.86 11.22
N ASP A 30 11.86 4.18 11.87
CA ASP A 30 11.66 2.80 12.34
C ASP A 30 10.52 2.67 13.37
N SER A 31 10.31 3.68 14.22
CA SER A 31 9.18 3.72 15.16
C SER A 31 7.83 3.69 14.42
N ASP A 32 7.69 4.49 13.37
CA ASP A 32 6.44 4.60 12.61
C ASP A 32 6.15 3.28 11.88
N LYS A 33 7.19 2.63 11.33
CA LYS A 33 7.08 1.30 10.71
C LYS A 33 6.55 0.26 11.69
N LYS A 34 7.08 0.26 12.92
CA LYS A 34 6.63 -0.65 13.99
C LYS A 34 5.18 -0.38 14.39
N ASP A 35 4.79 0.88 14.54
CA ASP A 35 3.43 1.24 14.93
C ASP A 35 2.41 0.91 13.83
N ILE A 36 2.76 1.18 12.56
CA ILE A 36 1.96 0.76 11.41
C ILE A 36 1.82 -0.76 11.37
N ALA A 37 2.90 -1.51 11.62
CA ALA A 37 2.87 -2.97 11.64
C ALA A 37 1.93 -3.51 12.73
N LYS A 38 1.91 -2.90 13.93
CA LYS A 38 0.96 -3.25 14.99
C LYS A 38 -0.49 -3.07 14.53
N ILE A 39 -0.80 -1.93 13.90
CA ILE A 39 -2.15 -1.65 13.38
C ILE A 39 -2.52 -2.65 12.28
N ALA A 40 -1.59 -2.97 11.37
CA ALA A 40 -1.84 -3.89 10.27
C ALA A 40 -2.08 -5.33 10.72
N LEU A 41 -1.48 -5.75 11.83
CA LEU A 41 -1.65 -7.09 12.41
C LEU A 41 -2.85 -7.20 13.34
N ASP A 42 -3.33 -6.09 13.88
CA ASP A 42 -4.48 -6.06 14.77
C ASP A 42 -5.78 -6.20 13.97
N LYS A 43 -6.43 -7.35 14.17
CA LYS A 43 -7.67 -7.75 13.49
C LYS A 43 -8.83 -6.79 13.75
N GLN A 44 -8.79 -6.01 14.83
CA GLN A 44 -9.86 -5.04 15.13
C GLN A 44 -9.95 -3.94 14.06
N TYR A 45 -8.83 -3.60 13.40
CA TYR A 45 -8.79 -2.55 12.38
C TYR A 45 -9.14 -3.06 10.98
N GLY A 46 -9.22 -4.38 10.78
CA GLY A 46 -9.68 -4.97 9.52
C GLY A 46 -8.75 -4.78 8.32
N VAL A 47 -7.47 -4.43 8.54
CA VAL A 47 -6.46 -4.32 7.48
C VAL A 47 -6.08 -5.71 6.98
N ASP A 48 -6.19 -5.94 5.68
CA ASP A 48 -5.88 -7.22 5.03
C ASP A 48 -4.45 -7.27 4.45
N GLY A 49 -3.78 -6.11 4.36
CA GLY A 49 -2.39 -6.04 3.95
C GLY A 49 -1.86 -4.62 3.77
N LEU A 50 -0.58 -4.54 3.45
CA LEU A 50 0.13 -3.28 3.18
C LEU A 50 0.45 -3.14 1.70
N ILE A 51 0.38 -1.91 1.19
CA ILE A 51 0.95 -1.52 -0.11
C ILE A 51 2.20 -0.68 0.15
N VAL A 52 3.34 -1.18 -0.29
CA VAL A 52 4.64 -0.50 -0.16
C VAL A 52 5.21 -0.28 -1.58
N SER A 53 5.50 0.95 -2.03
CA SER A 53 5.37 2.27 -1.36
C SER A 53 4.61 3.30 -2.20
N ASN A 54 4.24 4.42 -1.58
CA ASN A 54 3.87 5.66 -2.28
C ASN A 54 5.13 6.37 -2.84
N THR A 55 4.97 7.59 -3.34
CA THR A 55 6.06 8.49 -3.75
C THR A 55 6.93 8.90 -2.56
N THR A 56 8.15 9.37 -2.85
CA THR A 56 9.07 9.91 -1.85
C THR A 56 9.21 11.43 -1.93
N ILE A 57 9.38 12.09 -0.79
CA ILE A 57 9.78 13.51 -0.76
C ILE A 57 11.30 13.69 -0.87
N SER A 58 12.07 12.61 -0.74
CA SER A 58 13.52 12.62 -0.88
C SER A 58 13.94 13.06 -2.29
N ARG A 59 15.03 13.83 -2.37
CA ARG A 59 15.63 14.33 -3.61
C ARG A 59 17.10 13.93 -3.65
N PRO A 60 17.42 12.74 -4.20
CA PRO A 60 18.80 12.31 -4.32
C PRO A 60 19.59 13.26 -5.21
N ASP A 61 20.85 13.55 -4.83
CA ASP A 61 21.74 14.40 -5.63
C ASP A 61 22.07 13.81 -7.01
N THR A 62 21.81 12.52 -7.20
CA THR A 62 21.97 11.78 -8.46
C THR A 62 20.92 12.13 -9.52
N LEU A 63 19.89 12.92 -9.19
CA LEU A 63 18.89 13.38 -10.15
C LEU A 63 19.50 14.39 -11.15
N LEU A 64 19.39 14.07 -12.44
CA LEU A 64 19.95 14.88 -13.53
C LEU A 64 18.95 15.88 -14.14
N SER A 65 17.66 15.63 -14.00
CA SER A 65 16.60 16.47 -14.57
C SER A 65 16.63 17.89 -13.98
N SER A 66 16.30 18.89 -14.80
CA SER A 66 16.08 20.27 -14.34
C SER A 66 14.96 20.37 -13.31
N PHE A 67 14.00 19.44 -13.34
CA PHE A 67 12.87 19.37 -12.42
C PHE A 67 13.21 18.76 -11.04
N LYS A 68 14.49 18.45 -10.77
CA LYS A 68 14.90 17.81 -9.50
C LYS A 68 14.55 18.62 -8.23
N ALA A 69 14.35 19.93 -8.37
CA ALA A 69 14.00 20.82 -7.27
C ALA A 69 12.48 21.04 -7.12
N GLU A 70 11.64 20.41 -7.95
CA GLU A 70 10.20 20.53 -7.82
C GLU A 70 9.69 19.95 -6.49
N SER A 71 8.74 20.65 -5.89
CA SER A 71 8.00 20.17 -4.73
C SER A 71 7.05 19.02 -5.12
N GLY A 72 6.80 18.09 -4.20
CA GLY A 72 5.86 16.99 -4.40
C GLY A 72 6.52 15.62 -4.29
N GLY A 73 5.87 14.59 -4.84
CA GLY A 73 6.36 13.21 -4.77
C GLY A 73 7.25 12.83 -5.95
N LEU A 74 8.41 12.24 -5.67
CA LEU A 74 9.28 11.58 -6.65
C LEU A 74 8.87 10.10 -6.76
N SER A 75 8.79 9.61 -7.99
CA SER A 75 8.39 8.24 -8.33
C SER A 75 9.36 7.61 -9.34
N GLY A 76 9.06 6.40 -9.80
CA GLY A 76 9.81 5.74 -10.87
C GLY A 76 11.18 5.22 -10.43
N LYS A 77 12.16 5.20 -11.35
CA LYS A 77 13.48 4.59 -11.14
C LYS A 77 14.22 5.08 -9.88
N PRO A 78 14.25 6.38 -9.54
CA PRO A 78 14.93 6.86 -8.33
C PRO A 78 14.33 6.34 -7.02
N LEU A 79 13.06 5.94 -7.02
CA LEU A 79 12.35 5.43 -5.84
C LEU A 79 12.63 3.94 -5.59
N LYS A 80 13.16 3.20 -6.57
CA LYS A 80 13.24 1.73 -6.55
C LYS A 80 13.95 1.18 -5.29
N ASP A 81 15.13 1.71 -4.98
CA ASP A 81 15.95 1.17 -3.88
C ASP A 81 15.33 1.50 -2.53
N LEU A 82 14.83 2.72 -2.36
CA LEU A 82 14.13 3.17 -1.16
C LEU A 82 12.85 2.34 -0.91
N SER A 83 12.07 2.10 -1.96
CA SER A 83 10.86 1.26 -1.89
C SER A 83 11.20 -0.19 -1.53
N THR A 84 12.27 -0.73 -2.13
CA THR A 84 12.74 -2.10 -1.87
C THR A 84 13.22 -2.27 -0.42
N GLU A 85 13.94 -1.28 0.13
CA GLU A 85 14.35 -1.31 1.53
C GLU A 85 13.14 -1.24 2.46
N CYS A 86 12.19 -0.34 2.19
CA CYS A 86 10.97 -0.24 2.99
C CYS A 86 10.17 -1.57 3.00
N ILE A 87 10.07 -2.26 1.86
CA ILE A 87 9.49 -3.62 1.80
C ILE A 87 10.24 -4.57 2.73
N ARG A 88 11.57 -4.61 2.62
CA ARG A 88 12.42 -5.50 3.44
C ARG A 88 12.24 -5.24 4.93
N GLU A 89 12.18 -3.99 5.35
CA GLU A 89 12.01 -3.61 6.75
C GLU A 89 10.61 -3.95 7.26
N MET A 90 9.57 -3.58 6.52
CA MET A 90 8.19 -3.90 6.89
C MET A 90 7.97 -5.41 6.95
N TYR A 91 8.60 -6.18 6.07
CA TYR A 91 8.47 -7.64 6.04
C TYR A 91 8.97 -8.29 7.34
N LYS A 92 9.99 -7.71 7.98
CA LYS A 92 10.48 -8.16 9.31
C LYS A 92 9.39 -8.03 10.39
N TYR A 93 8.51 -7.04 10.26
CA TYR A 93 7.49 -6.74 11.26
C TYR A 93 6.16 -7.48 11.03
N VAL A 94 5.72 -7.65 9.78
CA VAL A 94 4.40 -8.25 9.48
C VAL A 94 4.44 -9.70 8.99
N GLN A 95 5.61 -10.21 8.59
CA GLN A 95 5.94 -11.61 8.27
C GLN A 95 5.12 -12.31 7.14
N SER A 96 3.91 -11.87 6.78
CA SER A 96 3.09 -12.55 5.75
C SER A 96 2.04 -11.69 5.03
N ALA A 97 1.91 -10.38 5.31
CA ALA A 97 0.83 -9.53 4.78
C ALA A 97 1.30 -8.29 4.00
N ILE A 98 2.23 -8.44 3.05
CA ILE A 98 2.68 -7.34 2.18
C ILE A 98 2.36 -7.63 0.72
N PHE A 99 1.66 -6.70 0.08
CA PHE A 99 1.56 -6.59 -1.37
C PHE A 99 2.46 -5.44 -1.85
N SER A 100 3.52 -5.77 -2.58
CA SER A 100 4.36 -4.75 -3.21
C SER A 100 3.71 -4.30 -4.51
N PHE A 101 3.49 -2.99 -4.67
CA PHE A 101 3.06 -2.42 -5.94
C PHE A 101 4.09 -1.39 -6.39
N PHE A 102 4.93 -1.77 -7.34
CA PHE A 102 5.77 -0.81 -8.05
C PHE A 102 4.85 -0.05 -8.99
N SER A 103 4.48 1.19 -8.68
CA SER A 103 3.98 2.09 -9.73
C SER A 103 5.16 2.48 -10.61
N SER A 104 5.50 1.59 -11.54
CA SER A 104 6.20 1.95 -12.77
C SER A 104 5.25 2.82 -13.57
N LEU A 105 5.33 4.13 -13.36
CA LEU A 105 5.00 5.10 -14.40
C LEU A 105 6.32 5.48 -15.06
#